data_AF-A0A9N9TUP5-F1
#
_entry.id   AF-A0A9N9TUP5-F1
#
_cell.length_a   1.000
_cell.length_b   1.000
_cell.length_c   1.000
_cell.angle_alpha   90.00
_cell.angle_beta   90.00
_cell.angle_gamma   90.00
#
_symmetry.space_group_name_H-M   'P 1'
#
loop_
_entity.id
_entity.type
_entity.pdbx_description
1 polymer ?
#
loop_
_entity_poly.entity_id
_entity_poly.type
_entity_poly.pdbx_seq_one_letter_code
_entity_poly.pdbx_strand_id
1 'polypeptide(L)'
;MTNQKLLRKSFWHIELLLKLNGLLPGERYQILYSFYAYGLLFVFKILFPILGYTFIYKADPSERMVLIGNSFVYIEVLVLVFKHWPFITDPDLTKRLMNQWNENIFNTEVEIDKHIIEESMRQRKIKHNVYFYTALSAPIMMLINVILSDHSDLKLPIWTPVDVLNSTSWYVWTNAFVFSAYLHGVLGHFSVDMLIVSYMLYCVAQLKLIKYKLENMEQYLDTDLTTPDQIGLDDLVQKKIYAQITQCVKHYDAVFRAQQSEMPFSEVNGTNTT
;
A
#
# COMPACT_ATOMS: atom_id res chain seq x y z
N MET A 1 18.31 -0.75 -18.25
CA MET A 1 16.99 -0.26 -17.76
C MET A 1 17.24 0.44 -16.43
N THR A 2 16.79 1.68 -16.24
CA THR A 2 17.04 2.43 -14.98
C THR A 2 16.20 1.88 -13.82
N ASN A 3 16.71 1.92 -12.58
CA ASN A 3 15.98 1.44 -11.40
C ASN A 3 14.61 2.11 -11.24
N GLN A 4 14.47 3.38 -11.62
CA GLN A 4 13.17 4.07 -11.72
C GLN A 4 12.13 3.33 -12.56
N LYS A 5 12.50 2.82 -13.75
CA LYS A 5 11.57 2.07 -14.61
C LYS A 5 11.16 0.75 -13.95
N LEU A 6 12.09 0.11 -13.25
CA LEU A 6 11.84 -1.14 -12.52
C LEU A 6 10.93 -0.91 -11.31
N LEU A 7 11.18 0.16 -10.55
CA LEU A 7 10.37 0.61 -9.42
C LEU A 7 8.93 0.90 -9.89
N ARG A 8 8.76 1.81 -10.85
CA ARG A 8 7.44 2.19 -11.37
C ARG A 8 6.67 0.99 -11.92
N LYS A 9 7.33 0.12 -12.70
CA LYS A 9 6.71 -1.11 -13.21
C LYS A 9 6.26 -2.02 -12.08
N SER A 10 7.03 -2.09 -11.00
CA SER A 10 6.69 -2.90 -9.84
C SER A 10 5.53 -2.27 -9.06
N PHE A 11 5.50 -0.96 -8.84
CA PHE A 11 4.45 -0.27 -8.08
C PHE A 11 3.14 -0.07 -8.87
N TRP A 12 3.12 -0.29 -10.18
CA TRP A 12 1.94 -0.04 -11.02
C TRP A 12 0.63 -0.68 -10.51
N HIS A 13 0.68 -1.93 -10.02
CA HIS A 13 -0.52 -2.58 -9.47
C HIS A 13 -1.05 -1.88 -8.21
N ILE A 14 -0.16 -1.47 -7.32
CA ILE A 14 -0.51 -0.74 -6.09
C ILE A 14 -1.04 0.65 -6.46
N GLU A 15 -0.38 1.33 -7.40
CA GLU A 15 -0.81 2.63 -7.94
C GLU A 15 -2.22 2.56 -8.52
N LEU A 16 -2.52 1.51 -9.29
CA LEU A 16 -3.85 1.27 -9.84
C LEU A 16 -4.89 1.07 -8.73
N LEU A 17 -4.58 0.26 -7.72
CA LEU A 17 -5.49 0.02 -6.60
C LEU A 17 -5.72 1.29 -5.76
N LEU A 18 -4.69 2.09 -5.51
CA LEU A 18 -4.83 3.38 -4.82
C LEU A 18 -5.71 4.33 -5.64
N LYS A 19 -5.56 4.38 -6.97
CA LYS A 19 -6.43 5.18 -7.85
C LYS A 19 -7.88 4.72 -7.79
N LEU A 20 -8.12 3.41 -7.90
CA LEU A 20 -9.46 2.81 -7.83
C LEU A 20 -10.16 3.01 -6.48
N ASN A 21 -9.40 3.17 -5.40
CA ASN A 21 -9.93 3.42 -4.06
C ASN A 21 -10.05 4.91 -3.71
N GLY A 22 -9.75 5.81 -4.65
CA GLY A 22 -9.77 7.24 -4.41
C GLY A 22 -8.66 7.71 -3.45
N LEU A 23 -7.49 7.05 -3.45
CA LEU A 23 -6.34 7.34 -2.56
C LEU A 23 -5.12 7.93 -3.28
N LEU A 24 -5.06 7.81 -4.60
CA LEU A 24 -4.06 8.50 -5.42
C LEU A 24 -4.74 9.30 -6.56
N PRO A 25 -4.55 10.63 -6.66
CA PRO A 25 -5.14 11.45 -7.72
C PRO A 25 -4.56 11.13 -9.09
N GLY A 26 -5.38 11.31 -10.12
CA GLY A 26 -4.91 11.38 -11.50
C GLY A 26 -4.19 12.70 -11.80
N GLU A 27 -3.36 12.73 -12.85
CA GLU A 27 -2.60 13.93 -13.24
C GLU A 27 -3.48 15.04 -13.85
N ARG A 28 -4.61 14.70 -14.48
CA ARG A 28 -5.39 15.64 -15.31
C ARG A 28 -6.59 16.29 -14.64
N TYR A 29 -7.24 15.64 -13.66
CA TYR A 29 -8.54 16.08 -13.13
C TYR A 29 -8.62 16.03 -11.60
N GLN A 30 -7.94 16.95 -10.93
CA GLN A 30 -7.85 16.96 -9.45
C GLN A 30 -9.20 17.20 -8.76
N ILE A 31 -10.00 18.16 -9.23
CA ILE A 31 -11.29 18.49 -8.60
C ILE A 31 -12.27 17.33 -8.70
N LEU A 32 -12.42 16.74 -9.89
CA LEU A 32 -13.30 15.60 -10.12
C LEU A 32 -12.86 14.39 -9.29
N TYR A 33 -11.55 14.20 -9.16
CA TYR A 33 -10.98 13.17 -8.32
C TYR A 33 -11.32 13.38 -6.82
N SER A 34 -11.26 14.61 -6.31
CA SER A 34 -11.66 14.89 -4.93
C SER A 34 -13.13 14.53 -4.68
N PHE A 35 -14.05 14.95 -5.56
CA PHE A 35 -15.46 14.56 -5.46
C PHE A 35 -15.66 13.04 -5.48
N TYR A 36 -14.94 12.35 -6.35
CA TYR A 36 -14.94 10.89 -6.42
C TYR A 36 -14.43 10.25 -5.12
N ALA A 37 -13.29 10.69 -4.60
CA ALA A 37 -12.68 10.15 -3.38
C ALA A 37 -13.57 10.36 -2.14
N TYR A 38 -14.12 11.57 -1.97
CA TYR A 38 -15.09 11.86 -0.89
C TYR A 38 -16.39 11.07 -1.08
N GLY A 39 -16.86 10.90 -2.31
CA GLY A 39 -18.02 10.07 -2.62
C GLY A 39 -17.82 8.61 -2.21
N LEU A 40 -16.69 8.00 -2.59
CA LEU A 40 -16.34 6.63 -2.19
C LEU A 40 -16.20 6.49 -0.67
N LEU A 41 -15.54 7.45 -0.02
CA LEU A 41 -15.40 7.49 1.44
C LEU A 41 -16.78 7.52 2.12
N PHE A 42 -17.65 8.42 1.68
CA PHE A 42 -18.98 8.56 2.27
C PHE A 42 -19.85 7.33 2.01
N VAL A 43 -19.98 6.90 0.75
CA VAL A 43 -20.91 5.84 0.36
C VAL A 43 -20.46 4.47 0.88
N PHE A 44 -19.19 4.10 0.73
CA PHE A 44 -18.73 2.75 1.06
C PHE A 44 -18.13 2.62 2.45
N LYS A 45 -17.59 3.70 3.04
CA LYS A 45 -16.89 3.61 4.34
C LYS A 45 -17.67 4.22 5.51
N ILE A 46 -18.61 5.14 5.25
CA ILE A 46 -19.43 5.77 6.31
C ILE A 46 -20.86 5.24 6.27
N LEU A 47 -21.54 5.36 5.12
CA LEU A 47 -22.94 4.98 4.99
C LEU A 47 -23.14 3.48 5.20
N PHE A 48 -22.30 2.63 4.58
CA PHE A 48 -22.41 1.17 4.73
C PHE A 48 -22.36 0.70 6.20
N PRO A 49 -21.37 1.07 7.04
CA PRO A 49 -21.38 0.73 8.46
C PRO A 49 -22.57 1.32 9.23
N ILE A 50 -22.99 2.56 8.94
CA ILE A 50 -24.16 3.17 9.60
C ILE A 50 -25.42 2.34 9.33
N LEU A 51 -25.65 1.91 8.09
CA LEU A 51 -26.78 1.06 7.73
C LEU A 51 -26.68 -0.31 8.40
N GLY A 52 -25.48 -0.90 8.46
CA GLY A 52 -25.22 -2.15 9.19
C GLY A 52 -25.53 -2.06 10.67
N TYR A 53 -25.06 -1.02 11.36
CA TYR A 53 -25.35 -0.80 12.78
C TYR A 53 -26.81 -0.49 13.05
N THR A 54 -27.46 0.26 12.15
CA THR A 54 -28.90 0.53 12.26
C THR A 54 -29.71 -0.76 12.18
N PHE A 55 -29.28 -1.72 11.34
CA PHE A 55 -29.91 -3.05 11.25
C PHE A 55 -29.77 -3.82 12.57
N ILE A 56 -28.54 -3.91 13.08
CA ILE A 56 -28.23 -4.60 14.35
C ILE A 56 -29.02 -3.99 15.51
N TYR A 57 -29.12 -2.65 15.56
CA TYR A 57 -29.84 -1.95 16.61
C TYR A 57 -31.35 -2.21 16.58
N LYS A 58 -31.94 -2.27 15.38
CA LYS A 58 -33.38 -2.54 15.20
C LYS A 58 -33.76 -4.01 15.33
N ALA A 59 -32.79 -4.93 15.23
CA ALA A 59 -33.04 -6.35 15.41
C ALA A 59 -33.46 -6.69 16.84
N ASP A 60 -34.24 -7.76 16.97
CA ASP A 60 -34.69 -8.29 18.25
C ASP A 60 -33.49 -8.69 19.13
N PRO A 61 -33.61 -8.60 20.47
CA PRO A 61 -32.47 -8.85 21.38
C PRO A 61 -31.81 -10.23 21.20
N SER A 62 -32.58 -11.27 20.87
CA SER A 62 -32.08 -12.62 20.59
C SER A 62 -31.25 -12.69 19.31
N GLU A 63 -31.72 -12.04 18.23
CA GLU A 63 -31.03 -12.01 16.93
C GLU A 63 -29.80 -11.11 16.95
N ARG A 64 -29.85 -10.01 17.71
CA ARG A 64 -28.76 -9.05 17.87
C ARG A 64 -27.46 -9.73 18.31
N MET A 65 -27.54 -10.73 19.19
CA MET A 65 -26.37 -11.47 19.66
C MET A 65 -25.69 -12.28 18.55
N VAL A 66 -26.44 -12.75 17.56
CA VAL A 66 -25.87 -13.43 16.39
C VAL A 66 -25.28 -12.39 15.42
N LEU A 67 -26.01 -11.29 15.20
CA LEU A 67 -25.63 -10.24 14.26
C LEU A 67 -24.42 -9.41 14.72
N ILE A 68 -24.10 -9.41 16.02
CA ILE A 68 -22.94 -8.68 16.54
C ILE A 68 -21.63 -9.23 15.96
N GLY A 69 -21.57 -10.49 15.50
CA GLY A 69 -20.41 -11.02 14.79
C GLY A 69 -20.08 -10.23 13.52
N ASN A 70 -21.11 -9.72 12.82
CA ASN A 70 -20.93 -8.90 11.62
C ASN A 70 -20.44 -7.48 11.94
N SER A 71 -20.56 -7.04 13.19
CA SER A 71 -20.08 -5.71 13.61
C SER A 71 -18.57 -5.55 13.41
N PHE A 72 -17.80 -6.64 13.46
CA PHE A 72 -16.36 -6.61 13.19
C PHE A 72 -16.06 -6.02 11.80
N VAL A 73 -16.78 -6.46 10.76
CA VAL A 73 -16.62 -5.94 9.39
C VAL A 73 -16.98 -4.46 9.31
N TYR A 74 -18.06 -4.03 9.99
CA TYR A 74 -18.47 -2.63 10.00
C TYR A 74 -17.45 -1.73 10.72
N ILE A 75 -16.87 -2.19 11.84
CA ILE A 75 -15.80 -1.49 12.56
C ILE A 75 -14.56 -1.39 11.67
N GLU A 76 -14.15 -2.48 11.04
CA GLU A 76 -12.96 -2.50 10.19
C GLU A 76 -13.09 -1.50 9.05
N VAL A 77 -14.26 -1.46 8.39
CA VAL A 77 -14.54 -0.47 7.33
C VAL A 77 -14.56 0.97 7.87
N LEU A 78 -15.04 1.21 9.10
CA LEU A 78 -14.96 2.54 9.73
C LEU A 78 -13.52 2.94 10.07
N VAL A 79 -12.69 2.01 10.56
CA VAL A 79 -11.27 2.26 10.86
C VAL A 79 -10.52 2.68 9.59
N LEU A 80 -10.91 2.14 8.43
CA LEU A 80 -10.38 2.56 7.14
C LEU A 80 -10.64 4.04 6.81
N VAL A 81 -11.62 4.71 7.43
CA VAL A 81 -11.80 6.15 7.26
C VAL A 81 -10.56 6.89 7.76
N PHE A 82 -10.11 6.58 8.99
CA PHE A 82 -8.92 7.18 9.58
C PHE A 82 -7.66 6.85 8.80
N LYS A 83 -7.52 5.58 8.36
CA LYS A 83 -6.36 5.14 7.57
C LYS A 83 -6.27 5.83 6.21
N HIS A 84 -7.41 6.06 5.56
CA HIS A 84 -7.46 6.70 4.24
C HIS A 84 -7.49 8.22 4.29
N TRP A 85 -7.84 8.81 5.45
CA TRP A 85 -8.00 10.25 5.59
C TRP A 85 -6.77 11.05 5.11
N PRO A 86 -5.52 10.73 5.53
CA PRO A 86 -4.36 11.48 5.09
C PRO A 86 -4.16 11.48 3.57
N PHE A 87 -4.49 10.37 2.91
CA PHE A 87 -4.38 10.21 1.45
C PHE A 87 -5.42 11.04 0.68
N ILE A 88 -6.60 11.22 1.27
CA ILE A 88 -7.70 11.99 0.67
C ILE A 88 -7.48 13.49 0.89
N THR A 89 -7.00 13.90 2.07
CA THR A 89 -6.79 15.31 2.41
C THR A 89 -5.50 15.90 1.84
N ASP A 90 -4.42 15.12 1.80
CA ASP A 90 -3.15 15.53 1.19
C ASP A 90 -2.76 14.54 0.07
N PRO A 91 -3.39 14.64 -1.10
CA PRO A 91 -3.10 13.74 -2.21
C PRO A 91 -1.70 13.94 -2.81
N ASP A 92 -1.05 15.07 -2.50
CA ASP A 92 0.33 15.33 -2.91
C ASP A 92 1.33 14.62 -1.99
N LEU A 93 0.98 14.31 -0.74
CA LEU A 93 1.76 13.42 0.12
C LEU A 93 2.04 12.09 -0.57
N THR A 94 1.02 11.41 -1.09
CA THR A 94 1.18 10.11 -1.77
C THR A 94 2.10 10.22 -2.99
N LYS A 95 1.97 11.29 -3.79
CA LYS A 95 2.87 11.53 -4.93
C LYS A 95 4.30 11.78 -4.50
N ARG A 96 4.50 12.60 -3.46
CA ARG A 96 5.84 12.89 -2.91
C ARG A 96 6.51 11.61 -2.44
N LEU A 97 5.79 10.77 -1.69
CA LEU A 97 6.27 9.47 -1.23
C LEU A 97 6.63 8.54 -2.40
N MET A 98 5.80 8.47 -3.45
CA MET A 98 6.12 7.68 -4.64
C MET A 98 7.32 8.23 -5.42
N ASN A 99 7.51 9.55 -5.44
CA ASN A 99 8.55 10.21 -6.21
C ASN A 99 9.90 10.28 -5.48
N GLN A 100 9.92 10.22 -4.15
CA GLN A 100 11.15 10.28 -3.37
C GLN A 100 12.12 9.15 -3.70
N TRP A 101 11.58 7.95 -3.96
CA TRP A 101 12.35 6.79 -4.38
C TRP A 101 12.79 6.83 -5.85
N ASN A 102 12.40 7.87 -6.60
CA ASN A 102 12.89 8.13 -7.96
C ASN A 102 14.14 9.02 -7.98
N GLU A 103 14.74 9.38 -6.84
CA GLU A 103 16.00 10.15 -6.84
C GLU A 103 17.16 9.39 -7.50
N ASN A 104 18.08 10.12 -8.13
CA ASN A 104 19.23 9.55 -8.83
C ASN A 104 20.15 8.75 -7.90
N ILE A 105 20.15 9.03 -6.59
CA ILE A 105 20.97 8.31 -5.61
C ILE A 105 20.57 6.84 -5.46
N PHE A 106 19.30 6.50 -5.76
CA PHE A 106 18.79 5.12 -5.73
C PHE A 106 18.94 4.43 -7.10
N ASN A 107 19.36 5.15 -8.14
CA ASN A 107 19.70 4.57 -9.43
C ASN A 107 21.14 4.04 -9.40
N THR A 108 21.31 2.82 -9.89
CA THR A 108 22.62 2.23 -10.12
C THR A 108 22.76 1.78 -11.57
N GLU A 109 23.96 1.95 -12.12
CA GLU A 109 24.32 1.45 -13.45
C GLU A 109 25.03 0.09 -13.37
N VAL A 110 25.57 -0.26 -12.19
CA VAL A 110 26.32 -1.48 -11.91
C VAL A 110 25.40 -2.69 -11.96
N GLU A 111 25.81 -3.75 -12.68
CA GLU A 111 24.97 -4.92 -12.91
C GLU A 111 24.71 -5.74 -11.64
N ILE A 112 25.71 -5.86 -10.77
CA ILE A 112 25.57 -6.58 -9.49
C ILE A 112 24.54 -5.88 -8.59
N ASP A 113 24.60 -4.54 -8.52
CA ASP A 113 23.64 -3.75 -7.77
C ASP A 113 22.20 -3.96 -8.30
N LYS A 114 22.02 -4.05 -9.62
CA LYS A 114 20.72 -4.36 -10.23
C LYS A 114 20.23 -5.73 -9.81
N HIS A 115 21.11 -6.74 -9.78
CA HIS A 115 20.74 -8.09 -9.37
C HIS A 115 20.18 -8.13 -7.94
N ILE A 116 20.81 -7.42 -6.99
CA ILE A 116 20.35 -7.33 -5.60
C ILE A 116 18.95 -6.70 -5.51
N ILE A 117 18.71 -5.64 -6.28
CA ILE A 117 17.42 -4.95 -6.33
C ILE A 117 16.36 -5.83 -6.99
N GLU A 118 16.68 -6.49 -8.11
CA GLU A 118 15.78 -7.38 -8.84
C GLU A 118 15.36 -8.58 -8.00
N GLU A 119 16.28 -9.18 -7.24
CA GLU A 119 15.95 -10.26 -6.32
C GLU A 119 14.96 -9.79 -5.25
N SER A 120 15.21 -8.62 -4.67
CA SER A 120 14.33 -8.03 -3.65
C SER A 120 12.94 -7.72 -4.22
N MET A 121 12.87 -7.21 -5.46
CA MET A 121 11.60 -6.97 -6.17
C MET A 121 10.84 -8.25 -6.50
N ARG A 122 11.56 -9.33 -6.85
CA ARG A 122 10.96 -10.65 -7.06
C ARG A 122 10.31 -11.17 -5.78
N GLN A 123 11.01 -11.09 -4.65
CA GLN A 123 10.47 -11.49 -3.34
C GLN A 123 9.24 -10.65 -2.96
N ARG A 124 9.30 -9.33 -3.21
CA ARG A 124 8.17 -8.41 -2.99
C ARG A 124 6.95 -8.81 -3.83
N LYS A 125 7.14 -9.13 -5.12
CA LYS A 125 6.04 -9.54 -6.02
C LYS A 125 5.35 -10.82 -5.54
N ILE A 126 6.12 -11.80 -5.06
CA ILE A 126 5.56 -13.03 -4.50
C ILE A 126 4.71 -12.72 -3.28
N LYS A 127 5.25 -11.96 -2.31
CA LYS A 127 4.53 -11.56 -1.09
C LYS A 127 3.26 -10.77 -1.40
N HIS A 128 3.35 -9.82 -2.34
CA HIS A 128 2.20 -9.05 -2.83
C HIS A 128 1.10 -9.95 -3.39
N ASN A 129 1.45 -10.86 -4.30
CA ASN A 129 0.48 -11.76 -4.93
C ASN A 129 -0.20 -12.66 -3.89
N VAL A 130 0.57 -13.26 -2.98
CA VAL A 130 0.02 -14.10 -1.91
C VAL A 130 -0.98 -13.31 -1.08
N TYR A 131 -0.57 -12.14 -0.58
CA TYR A 131 -1.45 -11.31 0.25
C TYR A 131 -2.69 -10.83 -0.52
N PHE A 132 -2.55 -10.50 -1.81
CA PHE A 132 -3.66 -10.06 -2.67
C PHE A 132 -4.70 -11.14 -2.87
N TYR A 133 -4.28 -12.36 -3.23
CA TYR A 133 -5.20 -13.47 -3.45
C TYR A 133 -5.86 -13.92 -2.14
N THR A 134 -5.13 -13.89 -1.02
CA THR A 134 -5.72 -14.14 0.29
C THR A 134 -6.76 -13.08 0.65
N ALA A 135 -6.46 -11.79 0.45
CA ALA A 135 -7.42 -10.71 0.69
C ALA A 135 -8.68 -10.83 -0.18
N LEU A 136 -8.53 -11.17 -1.47
CA LEU A 136 -9.66 -11.36 -2.38
C LEU A 136 -10.49 -12.61 -2.11
N SER A 137 -9.92 -13.62 -1.43
CA SER A 137 -10.65 -14.86 -1.17
C SER A 137 -11.93 -14.64 -0.35
N ALA A 138 -11.89 -13.74 0.64
CA ALA A 138 -13.04 -13.45 1.50
C ALA A 138 -14.24 -12.85 0.74
N PRO A 139 -14.11 -11.74 -0.01
CA PRO A 139 -15.24 -11.22 -0.79
C PRO A 139 -15.70 -12.20 -1.88
N ILE A 140 -14.79 -12.94 -2.51
CA ILE A 140 -15.17 -13.97 -3.50
C ILE A 140 -16.00 -15.08 -2.84
N MET A 141 -15.60 -15.58 -1.67
CA MET A 141 -16.36 -16.58 -0.93
C MET A 141 -17.73 -16.06 -0.49
N MET A 142 -17.81 -14.80 -0.08
CA MET A 142 -19.10 -14.15 0.20
C MET A 142 -20.00 -14.13 -1.04
N LEU A 143 -19.46 -13.76 -2.21
CA LEU A 143 -20.21 -13.74 -3.47
C LEU A 143 -20.69 -15.15 -3.86
N ILE A 144 -19.83 -16.15 -3.76
CA ILE A 144 -20.19 -17.56 -4.01
C ILE A 144 -21.31 -17.99 -3.07
N ASN A 145 -21.21 -17.64 -1.78
CA ASN A 145 -22.23 -17.97 -0.80
C ASN A 145 -23.58 -17.32 -1.13
N VAL A 146 -23.60 -16.07 -1.59
CA VAL A 146 -24.82 -15.39 -2.03
C VAL A 146 -25.46 -16.06 -3.25
N ILE A 147 -24.64 -16.59 -4.17
CA ILE A 147 -25.14 -17.26 -5.39
C ILE A 147 -25.65 -18.68 -5.11
N LEU A 148 -25.00 -19.42 -4.20
CA LEU A 148 -25.30 -20.83 -3.91
C LEU A 148 -26.26 -21.04 -2.73
N SER A 149 -26.51 -20.02 -1.92
CA SER A 149 -27.38 -20.14 -0.75
C SER A 149 -28.85 -20.16 -1.17
N ASP A 150 -29.55 -21.26 -0.85
CA ASP A 150 -31.00 -21.37 -1.03
C ASP A 150 -31.79 -20.45 -0.08
N HIS A 151 -31.14 -19.97 0.99
CA HIS A 151 -31.68 -18.97 1.89
C HIS A 151 -31.40 -17.57 1.37
N SER A 152 -32.44 -16.75 1.24
CA SER A 152 -32.40 -15.36 0.80
C SER A 152 -31.89 -14.37 1.86
N ASP A 153 -31.14 -14.85 2.85
CA ASP A 153 -30.62 -13.99 3.92
C ASP A 153 -29.38 -13.21 3.47
N LEU A 154 -29.36 -11.91 3.78
CA LEU A 154 -28.19 -11.07 3.57
C LEU A 154 -27.06 -11.50 4.51
N LYS A 155 -25.92 -11.92 3.93
CA LYS A 155 -24.75 -12.36 4.71
C LYS A 155 -24.15 -11.24 5.56
N LEU A 156 -24.17 -10.02 5.03
CA LEU A 156 -23.88 -8.78 5.74
C LEU A 156 -25.16 -7.92 5.71
N PRO A 157 -26.05 -8.09 6.71
CA PRO A 157 -27.34 -7.45 6.68
C PRO A 157 -27.21 -5.97 7.02
N ILE A 158 -27.80 -5.14 6.17
CA ILE A 158 -27.85 -3.69 6.32
C ILE A 158 -29.31 -3.23 6.39
N TRP A 159 -29.54 -2.12 7.07
CA TRP A 159 -30.87 -1.56 7.15
C TRP A 159 -31.22 -0.92 5.81
N THR A 160 -32.39 -1.25 5.31
CA THR A 160 -32.96 -0.64 4.11
C THR A 160 -34.39 -0.20 4.42
N PRO A 161 -34.91 0.85 3.75
CA PRO A 161 -36.28 1.30 3.94
C PRO A 161 -37.31 0.43 3.21
N VAL A 162 -36.86 -0.57 2.43
CA VAL A 162 -37.69 -1.46 1.63
C VAL A 162 -37.52 -2.89 2.09
N ASP A 163 -38.55 -3.71 1.92
CA ASP A 163 -38.44 -5.13 2.18
C ASP A 163 -37.70 -5.82 1.02
N VAL A 164 -36.40 -6.04 1.24
CA VAL A 164 -35.50 -6.67 0.27
C VAL A 164 -35.85 -8.12 -0.01
N LEU A 165 -36.49 -8.82 0.93
CA LEU A 165 -36.81 -10.24 0.77
C LEU A 165 -38.03 -10.45 -0.15
N ASN A 166 -38.93 -9.45 -0.19
CA ASN A 166 -40.12 -9.48 -1.02
C ASN A 166 -39.90 -9.06 -2.48
N SER A 167 -38.72 -8.55 -2.84
CA SER A 167 -38.43 -8.09 -4.20
C SER A 167 -37.04 -8.50 -4.67
N THR A 168 -36.99 -9.38 -5.68
CA THR A 168 -35.73 -9.87 -6.27
C THR A 168 -34.84 -8.74 -6.77
N SER A 169 -35.40 -7.67 -7.33
CA SER A 169 -34.61 -6.54 -7.81
C SER A 169 -33.91 -5.81 -6.65
N TRP A 170 -34.65 -5.51 -5.58
CA TRP A 170 -34.09 -4.86 -4.39
C TRP A 170 -33.09 -5.76 -3.67
N TYR A 171 -33.33 -7.07 -3.62
CA TYR A 171 -32.38 -8.06 -3.11
C TYR A 171 -31.05 -8.02 -3.87
N VAL A 172 -31.10 -8.05 -5.21
CA VAL A 172 -29.89 -8.03 -6.06
C VAL A 172 -29.13 -6.72 -5.89
N TRP A 173 -29.81 -5.57 -5.90
CA TRP A 173 -29.17 -4.26 -5.73
C TRP A 173 -28.54 -4.10 -4.35
N THR A 174 -29.22 -4.58 -3.29
CA THR A 174 -28.70 -4.53 -1.92
C THR A 174 -27.45 -5.39 -1.78
N ASN A 175 -27.49 -6.63 -2.28
CA ASN A 175 -26.31 -7.50 -2.28
C ASN A 175 -25.16 -6.92 -3.12
N ALA A 176 -25.44 -6.34 -4.28
CA ALA A 176 -24.42 -5.71 -5.11
C ALA A 176 -23.77 -4.51 -4.40
N PHE A 177 -24.57 -3.69 -3.70
CA PHE A 177 -24.08 -2.58 -2.88
C PHE A 177 -23.20 -3.07 -1.73
N VAL A 178 -23.68 -4.03 -0.94
CA VAL A 178 -22.95 -4.62 0.19
C VAL A 178 -21.64 -5.26 -0.27
N PHE A 179 -21.68 -6.04 -1.35
CA PHE A 179 -20.49 -6.64 -1.95
C PHE A 179 -19.50 -5.58 -2.42
N SER A 180 -19.97 -4.54 -3.09
CA SER A 180 -19.11 -3.45 -3.58
C SER A 180 -18.46 -2.69 -2.42
N ALA A 181 -19.22 -2.39 -1.35
CA ALA A 181 -18.70 -1.72 -0.17
C ALA A 181 -17.64 -2.58 0.53
N TYR A 182 -17.91 -3.88 0.71
CA TYR A 182 -16.96 -4.81 1.33
C TYR A 182 -15.70 -4.99 0.49
N LEU A 183 -15.84 -5.23 -0.82
CA LEU A 183 -14.71 -5.37 -1.74
C LEU A 183 -13.87 -4.09 -1.78
N HIS A 184 -14.51 -2.92 -1.80
CA HIS A 184 -13.82 -1.63 -1.74
C HIS A 184 -13.07 -1.44 -0.41
N GLY A 185 -13.66 -1.87 0.71
CA GLY A 185 -12.98 -1.91 2.00
C GLY A 185 -11.70 -2.76 1.96
N VAL A 186 -11.80 -4.00 1.47
CA VAL A 186 -10.69 -4.95 1.34
C VAL A 186 -9.58 -4.40 0.43
N LEU A 187 -9.94 -3.90 -0.75
CA LEU A 187 -8.96 -3.36 -1.71
C LEU A 187 -8.30 -2.09 -1.17
N GLY A 188 -9.04 -1.22 -0.50
CA GLY A 188 -8.51 -0.02 0.14
C GLY A 188 -7.49 -0.38 1.22
N HIS A 189 -7.87 -1.27 2.16
CA HIS A 189 -6.98 -1.77 3.20
C HIS A 189 -5.70 -2.34 2.63
N PHE A 190 -5.83 -3.28 1.68
CA PHE A 190 -4.72 -3.93 1.00
C PHE A 190 -3.79 -2.93 0.32
N SER A 191 -4.35 -1.93 -0.38
CA SER A 191 -3.56 -0.98 -1.16
C SER A 191 -2.63 -0.13 -0.28
N VAL A 192 -3.12 0.33 0.89
CA VAL A 192 -2.32 1.11 1.83
C VAL A 192 -1.25 0.24 2.50
N ASP A 193 -1.60 -0.94 2.99
CA ASP A 193 -0.61 -1.80 3.65
C ASP A 193 0.46 -2.29 2.70
N MET A 194 0.08 -2.66 1.48
CA MET A 194 1.06 -3.05 0.48
C MET A 194 1.93 -1.89 0.03
N LEU A 195 1.43 -0.66 0.04
CA LEU A 195 2.26 0.52 -0.22
C LEU A 195 3.35 0.64 0.85
N ILE A 196 2.97 0.62 2.13
CA ILE A 196 3.89 0.70 3.28
C ILE A 196 4.90 -0.46 3.27
N VAL A 197 4.42 -1.70 3.12
CA VAL A 197 5.29 -2.90 3.06
C VAL A 197 6.24 -2.83 1.85
N SER A 198 5.78 -2.31 0.71
CA SER A 198 6.64 -2.18 -0.48
C SER A 198 7.74 -1.17 -0.28
N TYR A 199 7.48 -0.05 0.42
CA TYR A 199 8.51 0.91 0.78
C TYR A 199 9.51 0.34 1.77
N MET A 200 9.05 -0.33 2.84
CA MET A 200 9.94 -1.00 3.79
C MET A 200 10.83 -2.03 3.10
N LEU A 201 10.28 -2.86 2.21
CA LEU A 201 11.08 -3.83 1.45
C LEU A 201 12.09 -3.16 0.52
N TYR A 202 11.74 -2.00 -0.06
CA TYR A 202 12.67 -1.23 -0.88
C TYR A 202 13.79 -0.59 -0.05
N CYS A 203 13.48 -0.04 1.14
CA CYS A 203 14.47 0.43 2.11
C CYS A 203 15.47 -0.68 2.43
N VAL A 204 14.99 -1.88 2.75
CA VAL A 204 15.82 -3.04 3.06
C VAL A 204 16.70 -3.42 1.87
N ALA A 205 16.19 -3.35 0.63
CA ALA A 205 16.98 -3.61 -0.56
C ALA A 205 18.13 -2.59 -0.72
N GLN A 206 17.86 -1.30 -0.47
CA GLN A 206 18.89 -0.25 -0.52
C GLN A 206 19.93 -0.41 0.61
N LEU A 207 19.51 -0.82 1.81
CA LEU A 207 20.45 -1.11 2.90
C LEU A 207 21.34 -2.32 2.60
N LYS A 208 20.78 -3.38 2.00
CA LYS A 208 21.56 -4.53 1.51
C LYS A 208 22.57 -4.11 0.45
N LEU A 209 22.17 -3.20 -0.44
CA LEU A 209 23.05 -2.64 -1.45
C LEU A 209 24.22 -1.88 -0.83
N ILE A 210 23.95 -0.99 0.13
CA ILE A 210 24.99 -0.25 0.86
C ILE A 210 25.94 -1.22 1.57
N LYS A 211 25.39 -2.22 2.27
CA LYS A 211 26.18 -3.25 2.94
C LYS A 211 27.10 -3.98 1.94
N TYR A 212 26.56 -4.43 0.82
CA TYR A 212 27.32 -5.12 -0.21
C TYR A 212 28.46 -4.25 -0.75
N LYS A 213 28.21 -2.96 -1.00
CA LYS A 213 29.24 -2.01 -1.45
C LYS A 213 30.35 -1.84 -0.43
N LEU A 214 30.02 -1.72 0.85
CA LEU A 214 31.01 -1.61 1.92
C LEU A 214 31.84 -2.88 2.08
N GLU A 215 31.23 -4.07 2.00
CA GLU A 215 31.92 -5.36 2.12
C GLU A 215 32.83 -5.67 0.92
N ASN A 216 32.55 -5.10 -0.26
CA ASN A 216 33.27 -5.40 -1.50
C ASN A 216 33.97 -4.16 -2.08
N MET A 217 34.30 -3.16 -1.25
CA MET A 217 34.97 -1.92 -1.71
C MET A 217 36.25 -2.20 -2.50
N GLU A 218 37.01 -3.24 -2.12
CA GLU A 218 38.23 -3.66 -2.80
C GLU A 218 37.99 -4.03 -4.28
N GLN A 219 36.90 -4.73 -4.59
CA GLN A 219 36.55 -5.11 -5.97
C GLN A 219 36.23 -3.89 -6.85
N TYR A 220 35.74 -2.81 -6.25
CA TYR A 220 35.48 -1.54 -6.92
C TYR A 220 36.72 -0.64 -7.04
N LEU A 221 37.82 -0.98 -6.36
CA LEU A 221 39.11 -0.29 -6.49
C LEU A 221 39.93 -0.87 -7.65
N ASP A 222 39.92 -2.20 -7.82
CA ASP A 222 40.71 -2.90 -8.84
C ASP A 222 40.28 -2.62 -10.29
N THR A 223 39.04 -2.20 -10.52
CA THR A 223 38.53 -2.01 -11.88
C THR A 223 39.11 -0.79 -12.61
N ASP A 224 39.71 0.16 -11.88
CA ASP A 224 40.22 1.42 -12.41
C ASP A 224 41.75 1.58 -12.34
N LEU A 225 42.46 0.67 -11.67
CA LEU A 225 43.90 0.81 -11.38
C LEU A 225 44.76 0.04 -12.40
N THR A 226 44.68 0.44 -13.68
CA THR A 226 45.56 -0.06 -14.76
C THR A 226 46.64 0.96 -15.14
N THR A 227 47.28 1.63 -14.17
CA THR A 227 48.43 2.51 -14.45
C THR A 227 49.66 2.18 -13.57
N PRO A 228 50.90 2.27 -14.11
CA PRO A 228 52.07 1.57 -13.57
C PRO A 228 52.88 2.33 -12.50
N ASP A 229 52.49 3.54 -12.09
CA ASP A 229 53.29 4.35 -11.17
C ASP A 229 52.87 4.16 -9.70
N GLN A 230 53.68 3.39 -8.97
CA GLN A 230 53.40 2.93 -7.59
C GLN A 230 53.53 4.01 -6.50
N ILE A 231 54.14 5.17 -6.79
CA ILE A 231 54.53 6.15 -5.75
C ILE A 231 53.37 7.09 -5.35
N GLY A 232 52.26 7.13 -6.10
CA GLY A 232 51.04 7.89 -5.77
C GLY A 232 49.78 7.03 -5.58
N LEU A 233 49.94 5.71 -5.59
CA LEU A 233 48.83 4.76 -5.63
C LEU A 233 48.07 4.71 -4.30
N ASP A 234 48.77 4.73 -3.16
CA ASP A 234 48.16 4.64 -1.83
C ASP A 234 47.26 5.83 -1.50
N ASP A 235 47.70 7.07 -1.80
CA ASP A 235 46.89 8.27 -1.55
C ASP A 235 45.65 8.33 -2.48
N LEU A 236 45.81 7.85 -3.71
CA LEU A 236 44.72 7.79 -4.70
C LEU A 236 43.71 6.70 -4.35
N VAL A 237 44.18 5.54 -3.88
CA VAL A 237 43.35 4.45 -3.33
C VAL A 237 42.60 4.93 -2.09
N GLN A 238 43.30 5.56 -1.14
CA GLN A 238 42.68 6.08 0.08
C GLN A 238 41.61 7.13 -0.23
N LYS A 239 41.87 8.02 -1.19
CA LYS A 239 40.89 9.02 -1.66
C LYS A 239 39.67 8.37 -2.33
N LYS A 240 39.86 7.31 -3.12
CA LYS A 240 38.76 6.55 -3.73
C LYS A 240 37.92 5.81 -2.68
N ILE A 241 38.55 5.14 -1.71
CA ILE A 241 37.86 4.49 -0.58
C ILE A 241 37.03 5.53 0.17
N TYR A 242 37.63 6.67 0.53
CA TYR A 242 36.92 7.73 1.24
C TYR A 242 35.73 8.27 0.45
N ALA A 243 35.86 8.43 -0.87
CA ALA A 243 34.76 8.84 -1.74
C ALA A 243 33.62 7.81 -1.78
N GLN A 244 33.92 6.51 -1.85
CA GLN A 244 32.93 5.44 -1.83
C GLN A 244 32.19 5.37 -0.48
N ILE A 245 32.92 5.48 0.63
CA ILE A 245 32.32 5.55 1.97
C ILE A 245 31.39 6.77 2.05
N THR A 246 31.86 7.93 1.59
CA THR A 246 31.05 9.16 1.57
C THR A 246 29.76 8.98 0.74
N GLN A 247 29.84 8.29 -0.40
CA GLN A 247 28.66 7.98 -1.21
C GLN A 247 27.70 7.02 -0.48
N CYS A 248 28.23 6.01 0.22
CA CYS A 248 27.42 5.10 1.03
C CYS A 248 26.71 5.82 2.18
N VAL A 249 27.40 6.75 2.88
CA VAL A 249 26.78 7.58 3.94
C VAL A 249 25.68 8.45 3.35
N LYS A 250 25.93 9.15 2.23
CA LYS A 250 24.89 9.95 1.56
C LYS A 250 23.69 9.11 1.13
N HIS A 251 23.93 7.88 0.65
CA HIS A 251 22.86 6.95 0.29
C HIS A 251 22.06 6.54 1.53
N TYR A 252 22.73 6.17 2.63
CA TYR A 252 22.09 5.85 3.90
C TYR A 252 21.23 7.01 4.41
N ASP A 253 21.74 8.24 4.41
CA ASP A 253 21.00 9.43 4.81
C ASP A 253 19.77 9.70 3.92
N ALA A 254 19.85 9.36 2.63
CA ALA A 254 18.70 9.44 1.72
C ALA A 254 17.64 8.38 2.04
N VAL A 255 18.04 7.13 2.31
CA VAL A 255 17.12 6.05 2.76
C VAL A 255 16.46 6.45 4.08
N PHE A 256 17.24 6.95 5.04
CA PHE A 256 16.73 7.35 6.34
C PHE A 256 15.72 8.50 6.21
N ARG A 257 16.01 9.54 5.43
CA ARG A 257 15.07 10.63 5.16
C ARG A 257 13.80 10.14 4.46
N ALA A 258 13.91 9.20 3.51
CA ALA A 258 12.77 8.57 2.85
C ALA A 258 11.86 7.81 3.82
N GLN A 259 12.45 7.07 4.74
CA GLN A 259 11.70 6.39 5.80
C GLN A 259 11.04 7.39 6.76
N GLN A 260 11.73 8.48 7.15
CA GLN A 260 11.15 9.45 8.09
C GLN A 260 9.93 10.16 7.52
N SER A 261 9.93 10.48 6.22
CA SER A 261 8.75 11.06 5.55
C SER A 261 7.56 10.11 5.45
N GLU A 262 7.75 8.80 5.68
CA GLU A 262 6.70 7.80 5.77
C GLU A 262 6.11 7.67 7.20
N MET A 263 6.72 8.29 8.22
CA MET A 263 6.19 8.28 9.59
C MET A 263 4.84 8.99 9.86
N PRO A 264 4.25 9.88 9.02
CA PRO A 264 2.85 10.27 9.22
C PRO A 264 1.88 9.09 9.17
N PHE A 265 2.28 7.90 8.67
CA PHE A 265 1.50 6.67 8.77
C PHE A 265 1.54 6.01 10.15
N SER A 266 2.55 6.31 10.98
CA SER A 266 2.70 5.75 12.34
C SER A 266 2.07 6.62 13.43
N GLU A 267 1.94 7.94 13.23
CA GLU A 267 1.34 8.85 14.21
C GLU A 267 -0.18 8.68 14.36
N VAL A 268 -0.86 8.02 13.42
CA VAL A 268 -2.29 7.69 13.54
C VAL A 268 -2.58 6.69 14.68
N ASN A 269 -1.57 5.99 15.19
CA ASN A 269 -1.67 5.13 16.38
C ASN A 269 -1.10 5.76 17.67
N GLY A 270 -0.59 6.99 17.59
CA GLY A 270 -0.02 7.72 18.71
C GLY A 270 -0.72 9.05 18.88
N THR A 271 -1.99 9.02 19.32
CA THR A 271 -2.61 10.22 19.88
C THR A 271 -1.70 10.75 20.99
N ASN A 272 -1.10 11.91 20.72
CA ASN A 272 -0.46 12.76 21.70
C ASN A 272 -1.43 12.96 22.87
N THR A 273 -1.20 12.22 23.95
CA THR A 273 -1.64 12.59 25.30
C THR A 273 -0.79 13.78 25.73
N THR A 274 -1.31 14.98 25.47
CA THR A 274 -0.95 16.21 26.19
C THR A 274 -2.24 16.86 26.64
#